data_AF-A0A645DM54-F1
#
_entry.id   AF-A0A645DM54-F1
#
_cell.length_a   1.000
_cell.length_b   1.000
_cell.length_c   1.000
_cell.angle_alpha   90.00
_cell.angle_beta   90.00
_cell.angle_gamma   90.00
#
_symmetry.space_group_name_H-M   'P 1'
#
loop_
_entity.id
_entity.type
_entity.pdbx_description
1 polymer ?
#
loop_
_entity_poly.entity_id
_entity_poly.type
_entity_poly.pdbx_seq_one_letter_code
_entity_poly.pdbx_strand_id
1 'polypeptide(L)'
;MFIETKVWVSDYGYDQTLHAFDKAAGKLGVEQLDLLILHQPAPDRFDKTLAAYKALEALLSDGKVRAIGVSNFTRRHLDRLLTDISVVPAVNQIELHPYFTQPDVQKADAEHDILTQAWSPIGGITFYPGFGDDRVSVMDDPLLRELGAAHGKTPAQIMLRWHLQEGRSAIPKSTNPGRIAENFDVFDFELSADELSRIDALDRGVRNGPDPDVPRPAFFDRVIPEA
;
A
#
# COMPACT_ATOMS: atom_id res chain seq x y z
N MET A 1 0.66 -19.68 0.58
CA MET A 1 0.44 -18.45 1.39
C MET A 1 1.45 -17.43 0.90
N PHE A 2 1.07 -16.15 0.80
CA PHE A 2 1.98 -15.06 0.43
C PHE A 2 2.11 -14.14 1.66
N ILE A 3 3.33 -13.94 2.15
CA ILE A 3 3.61 -13.12 3.33
C ILE A 3 4.35 -11.85 2.89
N GLU A 4 3.70 -10.72 3.13
CA GLU A 4 4.30 -9.39 3.01
C GLU A 4 4.57 -8.80 4.40
N THR A 5 5.74 -8.20 4.59
CA THR A 5 6.03 -7.33 5.73
C THR A 5 6.87 -6.12 5.31
N LYS A 6 7.18 -5.24 6.26
CA LYS A 6 7.77 -3.93 5.97
C LYS A 6 8.91 -3.59 6.90
N VAL A 7 9.95 -2.96 6.36
CA VAL A 7 11.03 -2.35 7.13
C VAL A 7 10.56 -0.99 7.64
N TRP A 8 10.62 -0.77 8.95
CA TRP A 8 10.29 0.52 9.54
C TRP A 8 11.46 1.51 9.47
N VAL A 9 11.17 2.81 9.45
CA VAL A 9 12.16 3.87 9.21
C VAL A 9 13.30 3.89 10.24
N SER A 10 13.03 3.50 11.49
CA SER A 10 14.07 3.39 12.51
C SER A 10 15.17 2.38 12.16
N ASP A 11 14.84 1.41 11.31
CA ASP A 11 15.73 0.35 10.85
C ASP A 11 16.27 0.61 9.42
N TYR A 12 16.13 1.83 8.90
CA TYR A 12 16.73 2.20 7.60
C TYR A 12 18.25 2.38 7.70
N GLY A 13 18.92 1.96 6.64
CA GLY A 13 20.37 1.75 6.57
C GLY A 13 20.65 0.32 6.10
N TYR A 14 21.82 0.07 5.53
CA TYR A 14 22.11 -1.22 4.89
C TYR A 14 22.08 -2.37 5.92
N ASP A 15 22.98 -2.34 6.90
CA ASP A 15 23.07 -3.39 7.93
C ASP A 15 21.81 -3.44 8.82
N GLN A 16 21.21 -2.28 9.11
CA GLN A 16 19.99 -2.19 9.92
C GLN A 16 18.81 -2.87 9.23
N THR A 17 18.72 -2.75 7.90
CA THR A 17 17.65 -3.40 7.12
C THR A 17 17.85 -4.90 7.02
N LEU A 18 19.10 -5.38 6.91
CA LEU A 18 19.40 -6.81 7.01
C LEU A 18 18.96 -7.37 8.37
N HIS A 19 19.31 -6.68 9.46
CA HIS A 19 18.84 -7.06 10.81
C HIS A 19 17.32 -7.00 10.94
N ALA A 20 16.66 -6.00 10.32
CA ALA A 20 15.20 -5.91 10.33
C ALA A 20 14.52 -7.07 9.62
N PHE A 21 15.13 -7.62 8.56
CA PHE A 21 14.67 -8.87 7.95
C PHE A 21 14.75 -10.01 8.96
N ASP A 22 15.87 -10.20 9.65
CA ASP A 22 16.02 -11.27 10.64
C ASP A 22 15.00 -11.16 11.77
N LYS A 23 14.76 -9.94 12.28
CA LYS A 23 13.70 -9.66 13.26
C LYS A 23 12.32 -10.06 12.75
N ALA A 24 11.99 -9.68 11.51
CA ALA A 24 10.68 -9.94 10.93
C ALA A 24 10.47 -11.44 10.67
N ALA A 25 11.46 -12.10 10.06
CA ALA A 25 11.47 -13.53 9.77
C ALA A 25 11.36 -14.36 11.06
N GLY A 26 12.12 -14.01 12.10
CA GLY A 26 12.05 -14.65 13.41
C GLY A 26 10.69 -14.56 14.08
N LYS A 27 10.07 -13.36 14.10
CA LYS A 27 8.73 -13.16 14.68
C LYS A 27 7.62 -13.90 13.93
N LEU A 28 7.75 -13.99 12.61
CA LEU A 28 6.79 -14.67 11.75
C LEU A 28 7.02 -16.18 11.69
N GLY A 29 8.19 -16.66 12.17
CA GLY A 29 8.56 -18.08 12.14
C GLY A 29 8.78 -18.61 10.72
N VAL A 30 9.35 -17.79 9.83
CA VAL A 30 9.61 -18.14 8.42
C VAL A 30 11.06 -17.90 8.05
N GLU A 31 11.59 -18.69 7.11
CA GLU A 31 12.96 -18.54 6.61
C GLU A 31 13.05 -17.62 5.38
N GLN A 32 11.93 -17.42 4.69
CA GLN A 32 11.81 -16.60 3.48
C GLN A 32 10.51 -15.81 3.52
N LEU A 33 10.55 -14.55 3.08
CA LEU A 33 9.36 -13.72 2.88
C LEU A 33 9.01 -13.65 1.40
N ASP A 34 7.72 -13.55 1.06
CA ASP A 34 7.32 -13.38 -0.33
C ASP A 34 7.55 -11.94 -0.80
N LEU A 35 7.30 -10.95 0.06
CA LEU A 35 7.52 -9.53 -0.23
C LEU A 35 8.03 -8.78 1.00
N LEU A 36 9.15 -8.06 0.84
CA LEU A 36 9.65 -7.11 1.86
C LEU A 36 9.73 -5.72 1.25
N ILE A 37 9.08 -4.74 1.87
CA ILE A 37 9.05 -3.37 1.35
C ILE A 37 9.53 -2.32 2.37
N LEU A 38 10.03 -1.19 1.87
CA LEU A 38 10.28 -0.01 2.69
C LEU A 38 8.96 0.69 3.04
N HIS A 39 8.66 0.92 4.32
CA HIS A 39 7.35 1.37 4.76
C HIS A 39 7.06 2.86 4.44
N GLN A 40 8.07 3.72 4.41
CA GLN A 40 7.92 5.16 4.16
C GLN A 40 9.09 5.70 3.33
N PRO A 41 8.94 6.80 2.57
CA PRO A 41 10.05 7.40 1.82
C PRO A 41 11.09 8.09 2.72
N ALA A 42 10.69 8.57 3.91
CA ALA A 42 11.52 9.27 4.88
C ALA A 42 12.36 10.41 4.24
N PRO A 43 11.71 11.46 3.70
CA PRO A 43 12.35 12.46 2.83
C PRO A 43 13.51 13.23 3.48
N ASP A 44 13.52 13.39 4.80
CA ASP A 44 14.57 14.06 5.58
C ASP A 44 15.85 13.23 5.77
N ARG A 45 15.82 11.94 5.42
CA ARG A 45 16.93 10.99 5.63
C ARG A 45 17.02 9.98 4.48
N PHE A 46 16.74 10.44 3.27
CA PHE A 46 16.61 9.59 2.09
C PHE A 46 17.88 8.78 1.77
N ASP A 47 19.07 9.22 2.17
CA ASP A 47 20.30 8.44 2.00
C ASP A 47 20.22 7.11 2.78
N LYS A 48 19.55 7.09 3.94
CA LYS A 48 19.24 5.86 4.67
C LYS A 48 18.18 5.03 3.96
N THR A 49 17.18 5.66 3.34
CA THR A 49 16.18 4.99 2.50
C THR A 49 16.85 4.27 1.33
N LEU A 50 17.79 4.92 0.65
CA LEU A 50 18.55 4.32 -0.44
C LEU A 50 19.42 3.17 0.05
N ALA A 51 20.14 3.34 1.17
CA ALA A 51 20.94 2.26 1.77
C ALA A 51 20.07 1.06 2.19
N ALA A 52 18.88 1.31 2.74
CA ALA A 52 17.89 0.29 3.08
C ALA A 52 17.42 -0.47 1.83
N TYR A 53 17.14 0.25 0.73
CA TYR A 53 16.72 -0.40 -0.51
C TYR A 53 17.82 -1.30 -1.09
N LYS A 54 19.08 -0.86 -1.05
CA LYS A 54 20.23 -1.71 -1.45
C LYS A 54 20.36 -2.97 -0.59
N ALA A 55 19.98 -2.92 0.69
CA ALA A 55 19.90 -4.12 1.51
C ALA A 55 18.74 -5.04 1.10
N LEU A 56 17.59 -4.49 0.67
CA LEU A 56 16.52 -5.29 0.06
C LEU A 56 17.01 -6.01 -1.21
N GLU A 57 17.78 -5.34 -2.07
CA GLU A 57 18.39 -5.96 -3.26
C GLU A 57 19.32 -7.12 -2.90
N ALA A 58 20.13 -6.97 -1.86
CA ALA A 58 20.99 -8.04 -1.36
C ALA A 58 20.16 -9.24 -0.85
N LEU A 59 19.13 -8.98 -0.04
CA LEU A 59 18.21 -10.02 0.45
C LEU A 59 17.50 -10.76 -0.69
N LEU A 60 17.14 -10.05 -1.76
CA LEU A 60 16.56 -10.64 -2.96
C LEU A 60 17.57 -11.55 -3.68
N SER A 61 18.79 -11.06 -3.88
CA SER A 61 19.89 -11.83 -4.50
C SER A 61 20.22 -13.10 -3.70
N ASP A 62 20.18 -13.02 -2.37
CA ASP A 62 20.45 -14.14 -1.47
C ASP A 62 19.25 -15.11 -1.33
N GLY A 63 18.13 -14.83 -2.00
CA GLY A 63 16.92 -15.65 -1.95
C GLY A 63 16.19 -15.60 -0.60
N LYS A 64 16.48 -14.61 0.25
CA LYS A 64 15.80 -14.39 1.55
C LYS A 64 14.41 -13.79 1.39
N VAL A 65 14.20 -13.07 0.30
CA VAL A 65 12.90 -12.52 -0.10
C VAL A 65 12.62 -12.86 -1.56
N ARG A 66 11.37 -13.07 -1.94
CA ARG A 66 11.01 -13.40 -3.35
C ARG A 66 10.75 -12.15 -4.20
N ALA A 67 10.38 -11.04 -3.57
CA ALA A 67 10.17 -9.74 -4.18
C ALA A 67 10.48 -8.62 -3.19
N ILE A 68 10.78 -7.44 -3.71
CA ILE A 68 11.07 -6.23 -2.93
C ILE A 68 10.28 -5.05 -3.47
N GLY A 69 9.99 -4.07 -2.62
CA GLY A 69 9.15 -2.94 -3.00
C GLY A 69 9.24 -1.76 -2.06
N VAL A 70 8.32 -0.82 -2.25
CA VAL A 70 8.21 0.39 -1.44
C VAL A 70 6.76 0.65 -1.03
N SER A 71 6.56 1.56 -0.09
CA SER A 71 5.24 2.01 0.33
C SER A 71 5.26 3.52 0.57
N ASN A 72 4.19 4.18 0.12
CA ASN A 72 3.98 5.62 0.23
C ASN A 72 4.99 6.45 -0.59
N PHE A 73 5.56 5.89 -1.66
CA PHE A 73 6.46 6.67 -2.52
C PHE A 73 5.61 7.46 -3.54
N THR A 74 5.85 8.76 -3.61
CA THR A 74 5.33 9.63 -4.67
C THR A 74 6.24 9.54 -5.89
N ARG A 75 5.83 10.09 -7.05
CA ARG A 75 6.68 10.19 -8.24
C ARG A 75 8.09 10.71 -7.93
N ARG A 76 8.17 11.84 -7.22
CA ARG A 76 9.45 12.46 -6.82
C ARG A 76 10.36 11.50 -6.03
N HIS A 77 9.77 10.67 -5.18
CA HIS A 77 10.52 9.67 -4.41
C HIS A 77 10.98 8.50 -5.27
N LEU A 78 10.13 8.02 -6.19
CA LEU A 78 10.48 6.98 -7.14
C LEU A 78 11.59 7.45 -8.07
N ASP A 79 11.45 8.63 -8.68
CA ASP A 79 12.46 9.21 -9.58
C ASP A 79 13.83 9.27 -8.90
N ARG A 80 13.88 9.68 -7.61
CA ARG A 80 15.12 9.73 -6.83
C ARG A 80 15.64 8.34 -6.42
N LEU A 81 14.76 7.37 -6.19
CA LEU A 81 15.20 6.02 -5.84
C LEU A 81 15.80 5.32 -7.06
N LEU A 82 15.13 5.44 -8.21
CA LEU A 82 15.47 4.76 -9.46
C LEU A 82 16.82 5.19 -10.05
N THR A 83 17.39 6.33 -9.63
CA THR A 83 18.73 6.76 -10.09
C THR A 83 19.87 5.90 -9.55
N ASP A 84 19.67 5.22 -8.43
CA ASP A 84 20.78 4.63 -7.64
C ASP A 84 20.59 3.16 -7.26
N ILE A 85 19.50 2.54 -7.73
CA ILE A 85 19.17 1.12 -7.50
C ILE A 85 19.39 0.29 -8.78
N SER A 86 19.52 -1.02 -8.61
CA SER A 86 19.68 -2.00 -9.70
C SER A 86 18.40 -2.80 -9.97
N VAL A 87 17.51 -2.93 -8.98
CA VAL A 87 16.25 -3.68 -9.07
C VAL A 87 15.09 -2.71 -8.88
N VAL A 88 14.19 -2.66 -9.86
CA VAL A 88 12.97 -1.83 -9.77
C VAL A 88 12.01 -2.43 -8.73
N PRO A 89 11.36 -1.62 -7.87
CA PRO A 89 10.34 -2.10 -6.94
C PRO A 89 9.25 -2.92 -7.64
N ALA A 90 8.95 -4.13 -7.16
CA ALA A 90 7.84 -4.91 -7.69
C ALA A 90 6.48 -4.30 -7.35
N VAL A 91 6.41 -3.57 -6.21
CA VAL A 91 5.19 -2.97 -5.67
C VAL A 91 5.47 -1.58 -5.10
N ASN A 92 4.54 -0.66 -5.29
CA ASN A 92 4.39 0.55 -4.49
C ASN A 92 3.05 0.50 -3.74
N GLN A 93 3.09 0.32 -2.42
CA GLN A 93 1.89 0.24 -1.59
C GLN A 93 1.46 1.64 -1.11
N ILE A 94 0.34 2.15 -1.60
CA ILE A 94 -0.10 3.55 -1.39
C ILE A 94 -1.57 3.65 -0.91
N GLU A 95 -1.95 4.81 -0.35
CA GLU A 95 -3.33 5.11 0.03
C GLU A 95 -4.18 5.17 -1.23
N LEU A 96 -5.11 4.26 -1.43
CA LEU A 96 -5.90 4.32 -2.65
C LEU A 96 -7.29 3.80 -2.37
N HIS A 97 -8.28 4.64 -2.64
CA HIS A 97 -9.71 4.35 -2.50
C HIS A 97 -10.49 5.35 -3.37
N PRO A 98 -11.80 5.21 -3.60
CA PRO A 98 -12.54 6.06 -4.53
C PRO A 98 -12.42 7.58 -4.29
N TYR A 99 -12.31 8.03 -3.03
CA TYR A 99 -12.12 9.46 -2.74
C TYR A 99 -10.67 9.99 -2.92
N PHE A 100 -9.71 9.11 -3.16
CA PHE A 100 -8.30 9.46 -3.33
C PHE A 100 -7.60 8.43 -4.22
N THR A 101 -7.61 8.68 -5.53
CA THR A 101 -7.17 7.70 -6.54
C THR A 101 -5.69 7.86 -6.92
N GLN A 102 -5.06 8.99 -6.61
CA GLN A 102 -3.62 9.23 -6.88
C GLN A 102 -3.17 8.93 -8.33
N PRO A 103 -3.79 9.54 -9.36
CA PRO A 103 -3.48 9.22 -10.77
C PRO A 103 -2.01 9.48 -11.16
N ASP A 104 -1.36 10.50 -10.61
CA ASP A 104 0.06 10.77 -10.87
C ASP A 104 0.98 9.66 -10.35
N VAL A 105 0.70 9.13 -9.15
CA VAL A 105 1.49 8.04 -8.55
C VAL A 105 1.25 6.74 -9.30
N GLN A 106 -0.01 6.42 -9.63
CA GLN A 106 -0.32 5.24 -10.45
C GLN A 106 0.36 5.29 -11.82
N LYS A 107 0.41 6.48 -12.45
CA LYS A 107 1.14 6.68 -13.70
C LYS A 107 2.64 6.46 -13.52
N ALA A 108 3.23 6.95 -12.43
CA ALA A 108 4.65 6.75 -12.12
C ALA A 108 4.99 5.27 -11.89
N ASP A 109 4.12 4.57 -11.17
CA ASP A 109 4.25 3.13 -10.96
C ASP A 109 4.23 2.39 -12.32
N ALA A 110 3.23 2.68 -13.16
CA ALA A 110 3.05 2.02 -14.45
C ALA A 110 4.18 2.29 -15.46
N GLU A 111 4.80 3.49 -15.44
CA GLU A 111 5.95 3.81 -16.30
C GLU A 111 7.19 2.92 -16.04
N HIS A 112 7.22 2.25 -14.89
CA HIS A 112 8.32 1.39 -14.45
C HIS A 112 7.88 -0.05 -14.18
N ASP A 113 6.70 -0.46 -14.65
CA ASP A 113 6.12 -1.79 -14.41
C ASP A 113 5.98 -2.14 -12.91
N ILE A 114 5.79 -1.13 -12.06
CA ILE A 114 5.57 -1.29 -10.62
C ILE A 114 4.07 -1.55 -10.38
N LEU A 115 3.73 -2.60 -9.64
CA LEU A 115 2.34 -2.86 -9.27
C LEU A 115 1.88 -1.90 -8.17
N THR A 116 0.85 -1.11 -8.44
CA THR A 116 0.18 -0.33 -7.38
C THR A 116 -0.60 -1.27 -6.45
N GLN A 117 -0.31 -1.19 -5.15
CA GLN A 117 -1.04 -1.92 -4.11
C GLN A 117 -1.75 -0.94 -3.17
N ALA A 118 -3.07 -1.03 -3.10
CA ALA A 118 -3.91 -0.13 -2.32
C ALA A 118 -3.95 -0.54 -0.84
N TRP A 119 -3.43 0.31 0.04
CA TRP A 119 -3.74 0.28 1.47
C TRP A 119 -4.96 1.15 1.78
N SER A 120 -5.74 0.76 2.78
CA SER A 120 -7.11 1.28 3.03
C SER A 120 -8.02 1.26 1.79
N PRO A 121 -8.09 0.15 1.03
CA PRO A 121 -8.80 0.11 -0.26
C PRO A 121 -10.30 0.41 -0.15
N ILE A 122 -10.91 0.07 0.99
CA ILE A 122 -12.32 0.35 1.30
C ILE A 122 -12.51 1.65 2.11
N GLY A 123 -11.51 2.54 2.08
CA GLY A 123 -11.50 3.83 2.76
C GLY A 123 -11.43 3.77 4.29
N GLY A 124 -10.83 2.73 4.88
CA GLY A 124 -10.64 2.62 6.33
C GLY A 124 -10.05 3.89 6.97
N ILE A 125 -9.15 4.57 6.25
CA ILE A 125 -8.54 5.83 6.67
C ILE A 125 -9.55 6.98 6.85
N THR A 126 -10.69 6.94 6.15
CA THR A 126 -11.73 7.97 6.23
C THR A 126 -12.68 7.77 7.41
N PHE A 127 -12.57 6.69 8.18
CA PHE A 127 -13.46 6.43 9.33
C PHE A 127 -12.80 5.82 10.59
N TYR A 128 -11.57 5.29 10.53
CA TYR A 128 -10.85 4.86 11.75
C TYR A 128 -10.27 6.04 12.53
N PRO A 129 -10.38 6.11 13.88
CA PRO A 129 -9.86 7.23 14.68
C PRO A 129 -8.39 7.55 14.37
N GLY A 130 -8.02 8.84 14.22
CA GLY A 130 -6.60 9.27 14.15
C GLY A 130 -6.26 10.47 13.25
N PHE A 131 -6.79 10.52 12.02
CA PHE A 131 -6.44 11.53 10.98
C PHE A 131 -7.66 12.28 10.41
N GLY A 132 -7.68 13.61 10.48
CA GLY A 132 -8.69 14.49 9.84
C GLY A 132 -9.99 14.71 10.64
N ASP A 133 -10.47 15.95 10.64
CA ASP A 133 -11.64 16.41 11.43
C ASP A 133 -12.98 16.35 10.65
N ASP A 134 -12.94 16.48 9.31
CA ASP A 134 -14.13 16.50 8.43
C ASP A 134 -14.24 15.20 7.60
N ARG A 135 -14.50 14.09 8.29
CA ARG A 135 -14.46 12.77 7.67
C ARG A 135 -15.78 12.38 7.02
N VAL A 136 -15.69 11.99 5.76
CA VAL A 136 -16.78 11.32 5.05
C VAL A 136 -16.38 9.87 4.79
N SER A 137 -17.11 8.96 5.40
CA SER A 137 -16.97 7.53 5.17
C SER A 137 -17.28 7.21 3.70
N VAL A 138 -16.30 6.66 2.98
CA VAL A 138 -16.51 6.26 1.57
C VAL A 138 -17.55 5.13 1.47
N MET A 139 -17.67 4.31 2.52
CA MET A 139 -18.68 3.24 2.62
C MET A 139 -20.12 3.77 2.56
N ASP A 140 -20.31 5.05 2.88
CA ASP A 140 -21.62 5.71 2.89
C ASP A 140 -21.94 6.47 1.59
N ASP A 141 -21.03 6.44 0.61
CA ASP A 141 -21.25 7.13 -0.67
C ASP A 141 -22.51 6.59 -1.39
N PRO A 142 -23.44 7.46 -1.81
CA PRO A 142 -24.68 7.04 -2.47
C PRO A 142 -24.45 6.23 -3.73
N LEU A 143 -23.42 6.54 -4.52
CA LEU A 143 -23.08 5.81 -5.74
C LEU A 143 -22.68 4.38 -5.39
N LEU A 144 -21.79 4.19 -4.42
CA LEU A 144 -21.32 2.85 -4.04
C LEU A 144 -22.45 1.98 -3.46
N ARG A 145 -23.42 2.61 -2.78
CA ARG A 145 -24.64 1.95 -2.31
C ARG A 145 -25.58 1.57 -3.46
N GLU A 146 -25.77 2.47 -4.43
CA GLU A 146 -26.55 2.22 -5.64
C GLU A 146 -25.98 1.04 -6.43
N LEU A 147 -24.67 1.07 -6.72
CA LEU A 147 -23.98 -0.02 -7.42
C LEU A 147 -24.01 -1.32 -6.61
N GLY A 148 -23.83 -1.24 -5.30
CA GLY A 148 -23.98 -2.40 -4.41
C GLY A 148 -25.36 -3.05 -4.56
N ALA A 149 -26.43 -2.25 -4.50
CA ALA A 149 -27.78 -2.75 -4.69
C ALA A 149 -28.01 -3.36 -6.09
N ALA A 150 -27.48 -2.73 -7.15
CA ALA A 150 -27.61 -3.21 -8.52
C ALA A 150 -26.95 -4.59 -8.75
N HIS A 151 -25.81 -4.84 -8.10
CA HIS A 151 -25.06 -6.10 -8.20
C HIS A 151 -25.39 -7.11 -7.10
N GLY A 152 -26.24 -6.75 -6.12
CA GLY A 152 -26.49 -7.58 -4.94
C GLY A 152 -25.25 -7.75 -4.04
N LYS A 153 -24.39 -6.73 -4.00
CA LYS A 153 -23.09 -6.71 -3.30
C LYS A 153 -23.02 -5.54 -2.31
N THR A 154 -22.04 -5.55 -1.42
CA THR A 154 -21.80 -4.44 -0.48
C THR A 154 -20.92 -3.34 -1.08
N PRO A 155 -20.96 -2.10 -0.59
CA PRO A 155 -20.04 -1.04 -1.03
C PRO A 155 -18.56 -1.44 -0.95
N ALA A 156 -18.17 -2.24 0.03
CA ALA A 156 -16.82 -2.77 0.14
C ALA A 156 -16.46 -3.69 -1.04
N GLN A 157 -17.37 -4.60 -1.42
CA GLN A 157 -17.19 -5.47 -2.57
C GLN A 157 -17.12 -4.69 -3.88
N ILE A 158 -17.93 -3.63 -4.05
CA ILE A 158 -17.85 -2.74 -5.21
C ILE A 158 -16.46 -2.08 -5.31
N MET A 159 -15.96 -1.50 -4.22
CA MET A 159 -14.62 -0.88 -4.21
C MET A 159 -13.51 -1.89 -4.50
N LEU A 160 -13.59 -3.08 -3.90
CA LEU A 160 -12.60 -4.13 -4.11
C LEU A 160 -12.61 -4.63 -5.56
N ARG A 161 -13.81 -4.80 -6.16
CA ARG A 161 -13.92 -5.16 -7.57
C ARG A 161 -13.36 -4.08 -8.49
N TRP A 162 -13.63 -2.81 -8.18
CA TRP A 162 -13.04 -1.65 -8.88
C TRP A 162 -11.51 -1.68 -8.84
N HIS A 163 -10.88 -1.97 -7.70
CA HIS A 163 -9.42 -2.14 -7.65
C HIS A 163 -8.92 -3.24 -8.59
N LEU A 164 -9.54 -4.41 -8.53
CA LEU A 164 -9.09 -5.58 -9.29
C LEU A 164 -9.23 -5.39 -10.80
N GLN A 165 -10.34 -4.80 -11.27
CA GLN A 165 -10.56 -4.56 -12.70
C GLN A 165 -9.62 -3.51 -13.29
N GLU A 166 -9.17 -2.59 -12.46
CA GLU A 166 -8.22 -1.55 -12.83
C GLU A 166 -6.74 -2.00 -12.63
N GLY A 167 -6.51 -3.30 -12.45
CA GLY A 167 -5.17 -3.87 -12.38
C GLY A 167 -4.41 -3.63 -11.06
N ARG A 168 -5.10 -3.15 -10.02
CA ARG A 168 -4.50 -2.90 -8.71
C ARG A 168 -4.58 -4.13 -7.80
N SER A 169 -3.59 -4.29 -6.93
CA SER A 169 -3.72 -5.17 -5.76
C SER A 169 -4.39 -4.40 -4.61
N ALA A 170 -5.25 -5.03 -3.82
CA ALA A 170 -5.92 -4.38 -2.68
C ALA A 170 -5.78 -5.22 -1.40
N ILE A 171 -5.49 -4.58 -0.26
CA ILE A 171 -5.32 -5.24 1.05
C ILE A 171 -6.36 -4.77 2.09
N PRO A 172 -7.63 -5.20 1.98
CA PRO A 172 -8.68 -4.81 2.92
C PRO A 172 -8.44 -5.43 4.30
N LYS A 173 -8.48 -4.61 5.36
CA LYS A 173 -8.34 -5.06 6.74
C LYS A 173 -9.71 -5.39 7.34
N SER A 174 -9.82 -6.57 7.93
CA SER A 174 -10.92 -6.94 8.84
C SER A 174 -10.43 -7.93 9.88
N THR A 175 -11.01 -7.89 11.07
CA THR A 175 -10.86 -8.94 12.10
C THR A 175 -12.15 -9.72 12.31
N ASN A 176 -13.22 -9.36 11.60
CA ASN A 176 -14.50 -10.07 11.63
C ASN A 176 -14.50 -11.14 10.51
N PRO A 177 -14.64 -12.43 10.83
CA PRO A 177 -14.58 -13.52 9.85
C PRO A 177 -15.62 -13.39 8.73
N GLY A 178 -16.84 -12.95 9.04
CA GLY A 178 -17.89 -12.73 8.04
C GLY A 178 -17.51 -11.66 7.02
N ARG A 179 -16.95 -10.53 7.49
CA ARG A 179 -16.44 -9.47 6.58
C ARG A 179 -15.21 -9.92 5.79
N ILE A 180 -14.37 -10.79 6.35
CA ILE A 180 -13.23 -11.35 5.60
C ILE A 180 -13.74 -12.19 4.42
N ALA A 181 -14.72 -13.07 4.67
CA ALA A 181 -15.35 -13.86 3.61
C ALA A 181 -16.08 -12.96 2.59
N GLU A 182 -16.84 -11.97 3.05
CA GLU A 182 -17.55 -11.01 2.18
C GLU A 182 -16.58 -10.21 1.29
N ASN A 183 -15.48 -9.70 1.85
CA ASN A 183 -14.46 -8.98 1.09
C ASN A 183 -13.79 -9.84 0.01
N PHE A 184 -13.76 -11.16 0.19
CA PHE A 184 -13.18 -12.09 -0.78
C PHE A 184 -14.17 -12.47 -1.90
N ASP A 185 -15.48 -12.30 -1.66
CA ASP A 185 -16.56 -12.64 -2.60
C ASP A 185 -16.76 -11.56 -3.68
N VAL A 186 -15.70 -11.29 -4.46
CA VAL A 186 -15.61 -10.22 -5.46
C VAL A 186 -15.23 -10.70 -6.86
N PHE A 187 -15.27 -12.00 -7.08
CA PHE A 187 -14.82 -12.64 -8.33
C PHE A 187 -15.96 -13.14 -9.22
N ASP A 188 -17.20 -13.10 -8.74
CA ASP A 188 -18.40 -13.62 -9.38
C ASP A 188 -19.26 -12.54 -10.07
N PHE A 189 -18.81 -11.29 -10.06
CA PHE A 189 -19.46 -10.17 -10.76
C PHE A 189 -18.43 -9.25 -11.42
N GLU A 190 -18.90 -8.35 -12.27
CA GLU A 190 -18.07 -7.38 -12.98
C GLU A 190 -18.77 -6.03 -13.05
N LEU A 191 -18.00 -4.97 -12.84
CA LEU A 191 -18.40 -3.59 -13.06
C LEU A 191 -18.21 -3.25 -14.54
N SER A 192 -19.20 -2.64 -15.16
CA SER A 192 -19.11 -2.08 -16.50
C SER A 192 -18.12 -0.92 -16.56
N ALA A 193 -17.65 -0.58 -17.77
CA ALA A 193 -16.77 0.56 -17.99
C ALA A 193 -17.38 1.90 -17.51
N ASP A 194 -18.70 2.05 -17.64
CA ASP A 194 -19.43 3.22 -17.11
C ASP A 194 -19.37 3.27 -15.58
N GLU A 195 -19.62 2.15 -14.90
CA GLU A 195 -19.56 2.07 -13.44
C GLU A 195 -18.14 2.33 -12.91
N LEU A 196 -17.11 1.78 -13.56
CA LEU A 196 -15.72 2.08 -13.22
C LEU A 196 -15.44 3.58 -13.34
N SER A 197 -15.82 4.19 -14.48
CA SER A 197 -15.64 5.63 -14.69
C SER A 197 -16.40 6.50 -13.68
N ARG A 198 -17.61 6.08 -13.26
CA ARG A 198 -18.38 6.77 -12.22
C ARG A 198 -17.69 6.68 -10.85
N ILE A 199 -17.08 5.54 -10.53
CA ILE A 199 -16.30 5.39 -9.28
C ILE A 199 -15.03 6.25 -9.32
N ASP A 200 -14.32 6.29 -10.45
CA ASP A 200 -13.13 7.14 -10.60
C ASP A 200 -13.46 8.63 -10.42
N ALA A 201 -14.64 9.06 -10.86
CA ALA A 201 -15.13 10.42 -10.70
C ALA A 201 -15.45 10.81 -9.24
N LEU A 202 -15.39 9.87 -8.29
CA LEU A 202 -15.49 10.16 -6.85
C LEU A 202 -14.20 10.75 -6.27
N ASP A 203 -13.09 10.76 -7.03
CA ASP A 203 -11.82 11.29 -6.57
C ASP A 203 -11.95 12.75 -6.13
N ARG A 204 -11.41 13.03 -4.95
CA ARG A 204 -11.41 14.38 -4.37
C ARG A 204 -10.03 15.00 -4.40
N GLY A 205 -8.99 14.24 -4.73
CA GLY A 205 -7.59 14.68 -4.67
C GLY A 205 -7.10 15.01 -3.25
N VAL A 206 -7.88 14.68 -2.21
CA VAL A 206 -7.53 14.97 -0.81
C VAL A 206 -7.10 13.69 -0.11
N ARG A 207 -5.84 13.69 0.34
CA ARG A 207 -5.27 12.63 1.16
C ARG A 207 -5.86 12.64 2.57
N ASN A 208 -6.18 11.47 3.12
CA ASN A 208 -6.60 11.31 4.52
C ASN A 208 -5.44 10.81 5.40
N GLY A 209 -4.53 10.02 4.82
CA GLY A 209 -3.30 9.61 5.49
C GLY A 209 -2.26 10.72 5.58
N PRO A 210 -1.14 10.45 6.26
CA PRO A 210 -0.04 11.39 6.33
C PRO A 210 0.59 11.68 4.97
N ASP A 211 0.96 12.94 4.73
CA ASP A 211 1.69 13.34 3.53
C ASP A 211 3.09 12.69 3.49
N PRO A 212 3.43 11.91 2.43
CA PRO A 212 4.74 11.28 2.30
C PRO A 212 5.89 12.26 2.05
N ASP A 213 5.63 13.47 1.55
CA ASP A 213 6.64 14.49 1.31
C ASP A 213 7.01 15.27 2.59
N VAL A 214 6.25 15.10 3.67
CA VAL A 214 6.47 15.80 4.95
C VAL A 214 7.29 14.93 5.93
N PRO A 215 8.47 15.40 6.37
CA PRO A 215 9.26 14.73 7.41
C PRO A 215 8.50 14.58 8.72
N ARG A 216 8.63 13.42 9.37
CA ARG A 216 8.03 13.14 10.68
C ARG A 216 9.04 12.46 11.62
N PRO A 217 10.10 13.16 12.08
CA PRO A 217 11.19 12.53 12.84
C PRO A 217 10.73 11.71 14.04
N ALA A 218 9.92 12.28 14.93
CA ALA A 218 9.43 11.57 16.12
C ALA A 218 8.58 10.33 15.79
N PHE A 219 7.91 10.31 14.63
CA PHE A 219 7.17 9.14 14.17
C PHE A 219 8.11 8.08 13.59
N PHE A 220 9.10 8.51 12.81
CA PHE A 220 10.08 7.66 12.15
C PHE A 220 11.09 7.04 13.13
N ASP A 221 11.40 7.72 14.24
CA ASP A 221 12.36 7.25 15.24
C ASP A 221 11.77 6.18 16.20
N ARG A 222 10.50 5.78 16.01
CA ARG A 222 9.87 4.70 16.80
C ARG A 222 10.56 3.38 16.53
N VAL A 223 11.16 2.79 17.57
CA VAL A 223 11.90 1.52 17.48
C VAL A 223 10.94 0.33 17.37
N ILE A 224 11.24 -0.58 16.44
CA ILE A 224 10.58 -1.88 16.36
C ILE A 224 11.29 -2.86 17.30
N PRO A 225 10.58 -3.50 18.26
CA PRO A 225 11.18 -4.45 19.20
C PRO A 225 11.90 -5.60 18.49
N GLU A 226 12.83 -6.25 19.18
CA GLU A 226 13.48 -7.49 18.72
C GLU A 226 12.49 -8.68 18.71
N ALA A 227 12.89 -9.78 18.06
CA ALA A 227 12.14 -11.04 17.98
C ALA A 227 12.20 -11.85 19.28
#